data_AF-A0A412IYP2-F1
#
_entry.id   AF-A0A412IYP2-F1
#
_cell.length_a   1.000
_cell.length_b   1.000
_cell.length_c   1.000
_cell.angle_alpha   90.00
_cell.angle_beta   90.00
_cell.angle_gamma   90.00
#
_symmetry.space_group_name_H-M   'P 1'
#
loop_
_entity.id
_entity.type
_entity.pdbx_description
1 polymer ?
#
loop_
_entity_poly.entity_id
_entity_poly.type
_entity_poly.pdbx_seq_one_letter_code
_entity_poly.pdbx_strand_id
1 'polypeptide(L)'
;MLDGVALNAWNTQEHQRNIFIVDQVIHIAILMIVSYLMIKSGKSYKYNEIVLDILNIIGISIRSIIVLIVQVLLVHKPANIFIVNIMQSYKPINKENNNTENTKKAGRMIGTIERIIMLFFLLIKQYSSVGLVLTAKSIARYNKISEDKEFAEYYLLGTLLSTICVLMISII
;
A
#
# COMPACT_ATOMS: atom_id res chain seq x y z
N MET A 1 -20.09 -4.14 -37.29
CA MET A 1 -19.04 -5.06 -36.80
C MET A 1 -18.09 -4.35 -35.81
N LEU A 2 -18.56 -3.38 -35.01
CA LEU A 2 -17.71 -2.60 -34.08
C LEU A 2 -18.26 -2.50 -32.64
N ASP A 3 -19.32 -3.24 -32.28
CA ASP A 3 -19.93 -3.15 -30.93
C ASP A 3 -19.51 -4.28 -29.97
N GLY A 4 -18.77 -5.29 -30.45
CA GLY A 4 -18.41 -6.48 -29.66
C GLY A 4 -17.14 -6.36 -28.81
N VAL A 5 -16.28 -5.36 -29.08
CA VAL A 5 -14.98 -5.21 -28.39
C VAL A 5 -15.12 -4.35 -27.13
N ALA A 6 -16.05 -3.39 -27.12
CA ALA A 6 -16.27 -2.52 -25.97
C ALA A 6 -16.85 -3.31 -24.77
N LEU A 7 -17.82 -4.20 -24.98
CA LEU A 7 -18.53 -4.90 -23.89
C LEU A 7 -17.66 -5.90 -23.09
N ASN A 8 -16.57 -6.42 -23.65
CA ASN A 8 -15.66 -7.34 -22.95
C ASN A 8 -14.58 -6.64 -22.10
N ALA A 9 -14.32 -5.35 -22.32
CA ALA A 9 -13.36 -4.58 -21.53
C ALA A 9 -13.92 -4.21 -20.14
N TRP A 10 -15.23 -3.95 -20.04
CA TRP A 10 -15.90 -3.64 -18.76
C TRP A 10 -16.06 -4.90 -17.89
N ASN A 11 -16.33 -6.06 -18.50
CA ASN A 11 -16.54 -7.33 -17.78
C ASN A 11 -15.24 -7.94 -17.23
N THR A 12 -14.08 -7.59 -17.78
CA THR A 12 -12.78 -8.13 -17.33
C THR A 12 -12.19 -7.34 -16.15
N GLN A 13 -12.42 -6.03 -16.07
CA GLN A 13 -11.81 -5.18 -15.05
C GLN A 13 -12.47 -5.31 -13.68
N GLU A 14 -13.81 -5.36 -13.62
CA GLU A 14 -14.55 -5.62 -12.37
C GLU A 14 -14.30 -7.04 -11.85
N HIS A 15 -14.18 -8.01 -12.76
CA HIS A 15 -13.91 -9.39 -12.40
C HIS A 15 -12.50 -9.57 -11.83
N GLN A 16 -11.47 -8.96 -12.43
CA GLN A 16 -10.11 -8.99 -11.88
C GLN A 16 -10.00 -8.29 -10.53
N ARG A 17 -10.71 -7.16 -10.34
CA ARG A 17 -10.83 -6.50 -9.05
C ARG A 17 -11.43 -7.43 -7.98
N ASN A 18 -12.55 -8.06 -8.29
CA ASN A 18 -13.24 -8.93 -7.35
C ASN A 18 -12.41 -10.17 -7.01
N ILE A 19 -11.72 -10.76 -7.99
CA ILE A 19 -10.77 -11.87 -7.76
C ILE A 19 -9.66 -11.45 -6.80
N PHE A 20 -9.08 -10.25 -6.98
CA PHE A 20 -8.04 -9.76 -6.08
C PHE A 20 -8.57 -9.51 -4.65
N ILE A 21 -9.75 -8.88 -4.51
CA ILE A 21 -10.35 -8.65 -3.19
C ILE A 21 -10.62 -9.99 -2.49
N VAL A 22 -11.18 -10.97 -3.21
CA VAL A 22 -11.43 -12.31 -2.69
C VAL A 22 -10.13 -13.00 -2.27
N ASP A 23 -9.08 -12.92 -3.09
CA ASP A 23 -7.75 -13.45 -2.76
C ASP A 23 -7.18 -12.83 -1.46
N GLN A 24 -7.27 -11.51 -1.30
CA GLN A 24 -6.79 -10.84 -0.10
C GLN A 24 -7.61 -11.21 1.15
N VAL A 25 -8.93 -11.35 1.03
CA VAL A 25 -9.80 -11.81 2.12
C VAL A 25 -9.45 -13.24 2.53
N ILE A 26 -9.22 -14.12 1.55
CA ILE A 26 -8.79 -15.50 1.80
C ILE A 26 -7.42 -15.52 2.48
N HIS A 27 -6.46 -14.70 2.04
CA HIS A 27 -5.13 -14.64 2.64
C HIS A 27 -5.17 -14.21 4.10
N ILE A 28 -5.96 -13.17 4.42
CA ILE A 28 -6.17 -12.69 5.79
C ILE A 28 -6.88 -13.77 6.63
N ALA A 29 -7.88 -14.46 6.07
CA ALA A 29 -8.58 -15.55 6.74
C ALA A 29 -7.62 -16.72 7.08
N ILE A 30 -6.74 -17.11 6.15
CA ILE A 30 -5.74 -18.15 6.38
C ILE A 30 -4.77 -17.74 7.48
N LEU A 31 -4.28 -16.49 7.47
CA LEU A 31 -3.41 -15.98 8.54
C LEU A 31 -4.09 -16.02 9.92
N MET A 32 -5.37 -15.65 10.00
CA MET A 32 -6.15 -15.76 11.24
C MET A 32 -6.34 -17.21 11.69
N ILE A 33 -6.65 -18.12 10.77
CA ILE A 33 -6.84 -19.54 11.07
C ILE A 33 -5.52 -20.16 11.55
N VAL A 34 -4.41 -19.89 10.86
CA VAL A 34 -3.09 -20.38 11.27
C VAL A 34 -2.70 -19.80 12.63
N SER A 35 -2.91 -18.49 12.85
CA SER A 35 -2.66 -17.85 14.15
C SER A 35 -3.49 -18.51 15.27
N TYR A 36 -4.77 -18.75 15.03
CA TYR A 36 -5.66 -19.41 15.99
C TYR A 36 -5.25 -20.86 16.27
N LEU A 37 -4.93 -21.64 15.22
CA LEU A 37 -4.46 -23.02 15.37
C LEU A 37 -3.13 -23.07 16.14
N MET A 38 -2.22 -22.11 15.93
CA MET A 38 -0.97 -21.99 16.67
C MET A 38 -1.22 -21.74 18.16
N ILE A 39 -2.11 -20.80 18.51
CA ILE A 39 -2.49 -20.51 19.90
C ILE A 39 -3.13 -21.74 20.55
N LYS A 40 -4.06 -22.40 19.84
CA LYS A 40 -4.78 -23.58 20.33
C LYS A 40 -3.88 -24.81 20.50
N SER A 41 -2.82 -24.92 19.69
CA SER A 41 -1.88 -26.05 19.75
C SER A 41 -1.08 -26.10 21.06
N GLY A 42 -1.02 -25.00 21.83
CA GLY A 42 -0.33 -24.93 23.12
C GLY A 42 1.18 -25.14 23.06
N LYS A 43 1.75 -25.30 21.85
CA LYS A 43 3.19 -25.44 21.65
C LYS A 43 3.81 -24.05 21.71
N SER A 44 4.45 -23.73 22.83
CA SER A 44 5.36 -22.59 22.89
C SER A 44 6.52 -22.86 21.95
N TYR A 45 6.48 -22.26 20.76
CA TYR A 45 7.64 -22.20 19.88
C TYR A 45 8.72 -21.42 20.62
N LYS A 46 9.67 -22.14 21.19
CA LYS A 46 10.85 -21.52 21.80
C LYS A 46 11.59 -20.78 20.68
N TYR A 47 11.56 -19.45 20.74
CA TYR A 47 12.43 -18.64 19.92
C TYR A 47 13.89 -19.02 20.23
N ASN A 48 14.78 -18.83 19.26
CA ASN A 48 16.20 -19.03 19.51
C ASN A 48 16.64 -18.12 20.66
N GLU A 49 17.18 -18.68 21.74
CA GLU A 49 17.46 -17.93 22.98
C GLU A 49 18.46 -16.80 22.73
N ILE A 50 19.40 -16.99 21.80
CA ILE A 50 20.35 -15.95 21.35
C ILE A 50 19.62 -14.71 20.82
N VAL A 51 18.54 -14.90 20.06
CA VAL A 51 17.78 -13.79 19.49
C VAL A 51 16.99 -13.07 20.59
N LEU A 52 16.41 -13.82 21.53
CA LEU A 52 15.70 -13.21 22.66
C LEU A 52 16.62 -12.40 23.56
N ASP A 53 17.83 -12.89 23.83
CA ASP A 53 18.81 -12.19 24.66
C ASP A 53 19.27 -10.89 24.02
N ILE A 54 19.60 -10.90 22.73
CA ILE A 54 19.97 -9.69 21.98
C ILE A 54 18.82 -8.68 22.02
N LEU A 55 17.58 -9.12 21.78
CA LEU A 55 16.41 -8.25 21.77
C LEU A 55 16.09 -7.66 23.14
N ASN A 56 16.25 -8.44 24.21
CA ASN A 56 16.10 -7.98 25.58
C ASN A 56 17.16 -6.92 25.95
N ILE A 57 18.41 -7.09 25.53
CA ILE A 57 19.48 -6.10 25.74
C ILE A 57 19.15 -4.78 25.04
N ILE A 58 18.60 -4.82 23.82
CA ILE A 58 18.23 -3.63 23.04
C ILE A 58 16.90 -3.03 23.56
N GLY A 59 16.18 -3.72 24.44
CA GLY A 59 14.89 -3.27 24.98
C GLY A 59 13.74 -3.36 23.97
N ILE A 60 13.89 -4.16 22.91
CA ILE A 60 12.88 -4.32 21.85
C ILE A 60 12.18 -5.65 22.03
N SER A 61 10.85 -5.63 22.18
CA SER A 61 10.08 -6.87 22.26
C SER A 61 10.02 -7.59 20.89
N ILE A 62 10.11 -8.92 20.90
CA ILE A 62 9.93 -9.74 19.67
C ILE A 62 8.58 -9.46 18.99
N ARG A 63 7.53 -9.16 19.79
CA ARG A 63 6.21 -8.75 19.30
C ARG A 63 6.31 -7.48 18.46
N SER A 64 7.05 -6.47 18.91
CA SER A 64 7.23 -5.21 18.17
C SER A 64 7.88 -5.44 16.81
N ILE A 65 8.83 -6.36 16.71
CA ILE A 65 9.49 -6.71 15.43
C ILE A 65 8.52 -7.42 14.49
N ILE A 66 7.73 -8.37 15.01
CA ILE A 66 6.74 -9.08 14.21
C ILE A 66 5.71 -8.09 13.65
N VAL A 67 5.20 -7.18 14.49
CA VAL A 67 4.25 -6.13 14.06
C VAL A 67 4.89 -5.23 13.01
N LEU A 68 6.13 -4.78 13.21
CA LEU A 68 6.86 -3.96 12.24
C LEU A 68 7.00 -4.65 10.87
N ILE A 69 7.35 -5.95 10.86
CA ILE A 69 7.46 -6.73 9.63
C ILE A 69 6.11 -6.82 8.92
N VAL A 70 5.03 -7.07 9.67
CA VAL A 70 3.66 -7.13 9.12
C VAL A 70 3.27 -5.78 8.51
N GLN A 71 3.50 -4.67 9.21
CA GLN A 71 3.20 -3.33 8.73
C GLN A 71 3.95 -3.00 7.43
N VAL A 72 5.25 -3.29 7.36
CA VAL A 72 6.05 -3.08 6.14
C VAL A 72 5.55 -3.95 4.98
N LEU A 73 5.19 -5.21 5.26
CA LEU A 73 4.69 -6.13 4.24
C LEU A 73 3.33 -5.65 3.67
N LEU A 74 2.44 -5.15 4.53
CA LEU A 74 1.14 -4.61 4.14
C LEU A 74 1.26 -3.31 3.31
N VAL A 75 2.21 -2.43 3.65
CA VAL A 75 2.44 -1.19 2.90
C VAL A 75 2.98 -1.43 1.49
N HIS A 76 3.65 -2.56 1.26
CA HIS A 76 4.35 -2.82 0.01
C HIS A 76 3.41 -3.28 -1.12
N LYS A 77 3.03 -4.56 -1.14
CA LYS A 77 2.26 -5.14 -2.25
C LYS A 77 0.74 -4.92 -2.12
N PRO A 78 0.07 -5.25 -1.01
CA PRO A 78 -1.38 -5.20 -0.97
C PRO A 78 -1.90 -3.76 -1.02
N ALA A 79 -1.26 -2.81 -0.32
CA ALA A 79 -1.60 -1.40 -0.45
C ALA A 79 -1.40 -0.87 -1.88
N ASN A 80 -0.31 -1.25 -2.57
CA ASN A 80 -0.07 -0.81 -3.94
C ASN A 80 -1.15 -1.32 -4.90
N ILE A 81 -1.52 -2.60 -4.79
CA ILE A 81 -2.55 -3.18 -5.65
C ILE A 81 -3.92 -2.57 -5.34
N PHE A 82 -4.26 -2.42 -4.06
CA PHE A 82 -5.49 -1.77 -3.61
C PHE A 82 -5.66 -0.35 -4.17
N ILE A 83 -4.63 0.50 -4.01
CA ILE A 83 -4.64 1.88 -4.50
C ILE A 83 -4.78 1.90 -6.02
N VAL A 84 -3.99 1.11 -6.75
CA VAL A 84 -4.06 1.04 -8.21
C VAL A 84 -5.45 0.62 -8.66
N ASN A 85 -6.03 -0.39 -8.02
CA ASN A 85 -7.33 -0.92 -8.36
C ASN A 85 -8.47 0.10 -8.15
N ILE A 86 -8.46 0.87 -7.07
CA ILE A 86 -9.44 1.95 -6.85
C ILE A 86 -9.21 3.11 -7.84
N MET A 87 -7.95 3.48 -8.08
CA MET A 87 -7.61 4.63 -8.92
C MET A 87 -7.81 4.38 -10.41
N GLN A 88 -7.81 3.14 -10.87
CA GLN A 88 -7.93 2.81 -12.29
C GLN A 88 -9.18 3.42 -12.95
N SER A 89 -10.31 3.47 -12.25
CA SER A 89 -11.57 4.07 -12.74
C SER A 89 -11.51 5.59 -12.87
N TYR A 90 -10.53 6.24 -12.25
CA TYR A 90 -10.36 7.69 -12.25
C TYR A 90 -9.21 8.14 -13.15
N LYS A 91 -8.54 7.21 -13.84
CA LYS A 91 -7.37 7.54 -14.66
C LYS A 91 -7.83 8.37 -15.89
N PRO A 92 -7.25 9.56 -16.12
CA PRO A 92 -7.66 10.42 -17.24
C PRO A 92 -7.40 9.73 -18.59
N ILE A 93 -8.41 9.76 -19.47
CA ILE A 93 -8.52 8.91 -20.68
C ILE A 93 -7.57 9.36 -21.80
N ASN A 94 -7.14 10.64 -21.84
CA ASN A 94 -6.66 11.25 -23.09
C ASN A 94 -5.23 11.84 -23.09
N LYS A 95 -4.33 11.51 -22.15
CA LYS A 95 -3.00 12.19 -22.10
C LYS A 95 -1.76 11.31 -21.90
N GLU A 96 -1.87 9.98 -21.96
CA GLU A 96 -0.68 9.10 -21.99
C GLU A 96 -0.38 8.64 -23.43
N ASN A 97 -0.11 9.58 -24.34
CA ASN A 97 0.61 9.25 -25.57
C ASN A 97 1.98 8.68 -25.19
N ASN A 98 2.21 7.40 -25.48
CA ASN A 98 3.52 6.75 -25.71
C ASN A 98 4.66 7.01 -24.70
N ASN A 99 4.37 7.47 -23.48
CA ASN A 99 5.39 7.71 -22.47
C ASN A 99 5.74 6.40 -21.74
N THR A 100 6.85 5.82 -22.22
CA THR A 100 7.68 4.69 -21.75
C THR A 100 7.28 4.01 -20.44
N GLU A 101 7.24 2.67 -20.44
CA GLU A 101 7.04 1.82 -19.26
C GLU A 101 7.88 2.23 -18.04
N ASN A 102 9.06 2.81 -18.27
CA ASN A 102 9.97 3.27 -17.24
C ASN A 102 9.37 4.37 -16.36
N THR A 103 8.58 5.29 -16.93
CA THR A 103 7.90 6.35 -16.15
C THR A 103 6.82 5.77 -15.24
N LYS A 104 6.09 4.75 -15.71
CA LYS A 104 5.09 4.00 -14.93
C LYS A 104 5.74 3.18 -13.82
N LYS A 105 6.90 2.57 -14.07
CA LYS A 105 7.71 1.87 -13.05
C LYS A 105 8.22 2.84 -11.98
N ALA A 106 8.74 4.00 -12.38
CA ALA A 106 9.20 5.04 -11.46
C ALA A 106 8.06 5.56 -10.56
N GLY A 107 6.88 5.85 -11.12
CA GLY A 107 5.72 6.29 -10.33
C GLY A 107 5.30 5.29 -9.25
N ARG A 108 5.29 3.99 -9.56
CA ARG A 108 5.02 2.93 -8.58
C ARG A 108 6.07 2.88 -7.48
N MET A 109 7.36 2.97 -7.85
CA MET A 109 8.46 2.96 -6.88
C MET A 109 8.41 4.19 -5.95
N ILE A 110 8.16 5.39 -6.49
CA ILE A 110 7.99 6.62 -5.71
C ILE A 110 6.87 6.44 -4.68
N GLY A 111 5.70 5.93 -5.09
CA GLY A 111 4.59 5.70 -4.18
C GLY A 111 4.93 4.71 -3.05
N THR A 112 5.68 3.64 -3.34
CA THR A 112 6.14 2.70 -2.30
C THR A 112 7.11 3.35 -1.33
N ILE A 113 8.09 4.11 -1.82
CA ILE A 113 9.07 4.81 -0.97
C ILE A 113 8.37 5.84 -0.07
N GLU A 114 7.46 6.64 -0.63
CA GLU A 114 6.66 7.61 0.12
C GLU A 114 5.93 6.95 1.28
N ARG A 115 5.24 5.82 1.04
CA ARG A 115 4.52 5.10 2.10
C ARG A 115 5.46 4.55 3.17
N ILE A 116 6.63 4.05 2.80
CA ILE A 116 7.64 3.57 3.77
C ILE A 116 8.14 4.73 4.64
N ILE A 117 8.43 5.89 4.05
CA ILE A 117 8.86 7.09 4.78
C ILE A 117 7.75 7.58 5.71
N MET A 118 6.49 7.62 5.24
CA MET A 118 5.35 7.98 6.07
C MET A 118 5.18 7.02 7.25
N LEU A 119 5.25 5.70 7.01
CA LEU A 119 5.17 4.69 8.07
C LEU A 119 6.27 4.90 9.10
N PHE A 120 7.52 5.12 8.66
CA PHE A 120 8.64 5.41 9.55
C PHE A 120 8.37 6.62 10.45
N PHE A 121 7.91 7.75 9.89
CA PHE A 121 7.57 8.94 10.66
C PHE A 121 6.42 8.71 11.65
N LEU A 122 5.42 7.92 11.27
CA LEU A 122 4.31 7.56 12.17
C LEU A 122 4.80 6.72 13.36
N LEU A 123 5.70 5.76 13.13
CA LEU A 123 6.25 4.89 14.17
C LEU A 123 7.07 5.67 15.22
N ILE A 124 7.81 6.70 14.79
CA ILE A 124 8.52 7.61 15.70
C ILE A 124 7.64 8.76 16.20
N LYS A 125 6.32 8.72 15.95
CA LYS A 125 5.32 9.72 16.36
C LYS A 125 5.57 11.15 15.85
N GLN A 126 6.26 11.28 14.72
CA GLN A 126 6.53 12.55 14.05
C GLN A 126 5.48 12.84 12.97
N TYR A 127 4.25 13.12 13.39
CA TYR A 127 3.12 13.33 12.48
C TYR A 127 3.32 14.53 11.53
N SER A 128 3.96 15.60 12.00
CA SER A 128 4.26 16.78 11.17
C SER A 128 5.14 16.44 9.96
N SER A 129 6.07 15.49 10.11
CA SER A 129 6.96 15.07 9.03
C SER A 129 6.22 14.36 7.90
N VAL A 130 5.10 13.70 8.18
CA VAL A 130 4.21 13.14 7.14
C VAL A 130 3.69 14.27 6.24
N GLY A 131 3.30 15.40 6.83
CA GLY A 131 2.88 16.59 6.08
C GLY A 131 3.98 17.15 5.17
N LEU A 132 5.23 17.13 5.62
CA LEU A 132 6.38 17.55 4.80
C LEU A 132 6.58 16.64 3.57
N VAL A 133 6.44 15.32 3.75
CA VAL A 133 6.53 14.36 2.64
C VAL A 133 5.44 14.63 1.59
N LEU A 134 4.19 14.83 2.03
CA LEU A 134 3.06 15.13 1.14
C LEU A 134 3.22 16.48 0.42
N THR A 135 3.76 17.48 1.13
CA THR A 135 4.05 18.81 0.57
C THR A 135 5.13 18.72 -0.49
N ALA A 136 6.26 18.05 -0.20
CA ALA A 136 7.34 17.84 -1.15
C ALA A 136 6.86 17.12 -2.42
N LYS A 137 6.04 16.08 -2.25
CA LYS A 137 5.41 15.35 -3.37
C LYS A 137 4.55 16.27 -4.24
N SER A 138 3.78 17.17 -3.62
CA SER A 138 2.87 18.10 -4.30
C SER A 138 3.64 19.18 -5.06
N ILE A 139 4.70 19.73 -4.45
CA ILE A 139 5.59 20.72 -5.07
C ILE A 139 6.26 20.13 -6.32
N ALA A 140 6.79 18.91 -6.23
CA ALA A 140 7.45 18.24 -7.36
C ALA A 140 6.51 18.00 -8.57
N ARG A 141 5.19 18.07 -8.37
CA ARG A 141 4.17 17.87 -9.41
C ARG A 141 3.30 19.11 -9.65
N TYR A 142 3.64 20.24 -9.03
CA TYR A 142 2.79 21.44 -8.98
C TYR A 142 2.36 21.92 -10.37
N ASN A 143 3.31 22.09 -11.31
CA ASN A 143 3.00 22.60 -12.65
C ASN A 143 1.92 21.76 -13.34
N LYS A 144 2.05 20.42 -13.28
CA LYS A 144 1.09 19.51 -13.91
C LYS A 144 -0.27 19.49 -13.20
N ILE A 145 -0.26 19.60 -11.87
CA ILE A 145 -1.50 19.71 -11.07
C ILE A 145 -2.21 21.03 -11.38
N SER A 146 -1.48 22.13 -11.59
CA SER A 146 -2.06 23.44 -11.88
C SER A 146 -2.63 23.55 -13.30
N GLU A 147 -2.04 22.85 -14.27
CA GLU A 147 -2.43 22.94 -15.69
C GLU A 147 -3.55 21.95 -16.07
N ASP A 148 -3.69 20.85 -15.34
CA ASP A 148 -4.56 19.73 -15.71
C ASP A 148 -5.49 19.34 -14.56
N LYS A 149 -6.73 19.81 -14.62
CA LYS A 149 -7.76 19.59 -13.59
C LYS A 149 -8.06 18.10 -13.35
N GLU A 150 -8.19 17.30 -14.41
CA GLU A 150 -8.45 15.86 -14.28
C GLU A 150 -7.27 15.15 -13.60
N PHE A 151 -6.04 15.52 -13.98
CA PHE A 151 -4.85 15.01 -13.32
C PHE A 151 -4.76 15.44 -11.84
N ALA A 152 -5.16 16.67 -11.52
CA ALA A 152 -5.18 17.19 -10.16
C ALA A 152 -6.12 16.37 -9.26
N GLU A 153 -7.34 16.10 -9.72
CA GLU A 153 -8.33 15.30 -9.00
C GLU A 153 -7.83 13.86 -8.80
N TYR A 154 -7.32 13.23 -9.86
CA TYR A 154 -6.71 11.89 -9.79
C TYR A 154 -5.55 11.85 -8.79
N TYR A 155 -4.64 12.83 -8.85
CA TYR A 155 -3.47 12.91 -7.98
C TYR A 155 -3.85 13.11 -6.50
N LEU A 156 -4.82 13.99 -6.24
CA LEU A 156 -5.30 14.29 -4.90
C LEU A 156 -5.96 13.05 -4.27
N LEU A 157 -6.88 12.40 -5.01
CA LEU A 157 -7.55 11.18 -4.57
C LEU A 157 -6.53 10.09 -4.24
N GLY A 158 -5.53 9.88 -5.11
CA GLY A 158 -4.51 8.86 -4.91
C GLY A 158 -3.62 9.11 -3.70
N THR A 159 -3.25 10.37 -3.48
CA THR A 159 -2.41 10.75 -2.34
C THR A 159 -3.18 10.58 -1.03
N LEU A 160 -4.42 11.07 -0.94
CA LEU A 160 -5.26 10.91 0.24
C LEU A 160 -5.55 9.43 0.56
N LEU A 161 -5.90 8.64 -0.46
CA LEU A 161 -6.14 7.20 -0.30
C LEU A 161 -4.89 6.49 0.22
N SER A 162 -3.73 6.78 -0.37
CA SER A 162 -2.46 6.22 0.07
C SER A 162 -2.13 6.59 1.53
N THR A 163 -2.37 7.85 1.93
CA THR A 163 -2.15 8.30 3.31
C THR A 163 -3.07 7.57 4.28
N ILE A 164 -4.36 7.42 3.96
CA ILE A 164 -5.31 6.67 4.80
C ILE A 164 -4.86 5.21 4.95
N CYS A 165 -4.41 4.56 3.88
CA CYS A 165 -3.89 3.19 3.96
C CYS A 165 -2.72 3.07 4.94
N VAL A 166 -1.74 3.99 4.88
CA VAL A 166 -0.59 3.94 5.80
C VAL A 166 -1.02 4.23 7.24
N LEU A 167 -1.93 5.18 7.46
CA LEU A 167 -2.47 5.47 8.79
C LEU A 167 -3.15 4.24 9.39
N MET A 168 -4.02 3.57 8.65
CA MET A 168 -4.69 2.35 9.11
C MET A 168 -3.70 1.23 9.43
N ILE A 169 -2.68 1.03 8.58
CA ILE A 169 -1.65 0.01 8.82
C ILE A 169 -0.81 0.34 10.06
N SER A 170 -0.50 1.62 10.30
CA SER A 170 0.34 2.03 11.43
C SER A 170 -0.29 1.81 12.81
N ILE A 171 -1.62 1.67 12.87
CA ILE A 171 -2.38 1.46 14.11
C ILE A 171 -2.44 -0.02 14.51
N ILE A 172 -2.17 -0.94 13.58
CA ILE A 172 -2.09 -2.39 13.82
C ILE A 172 -0.89 -2.69 14.72
#